data_AF-A0A9E0F6Y6-F1
#
_entry.id   AF-A0A9E0F6Y6-F1
#
_cell.length_a   1.000
_cell.length_b   1.000
_cell.length_c   1.000
_cell.angle_alpha   90.00
_cell.angle_beta   90.00
_cell.angle_gamma   90.00
#
_symmetry.space_group_name_H-M   'P 1'
#
loop_
_entity.id
_entity.type
_entity.pdbx_description
1 polymer ?
#
loop_
_entity_poly.entity_id
_entity_poly.type
_entity_poly.pdbx_seq_one_letter_code
_entity_poly.pdbx_strand_id
1 'polypeptide(L)'
;MICWPVANALAQDEDRYRNEQDFLPADFYRARRAALRELLPDGSCAVLFSAPVRNRSNDVDFPYHQNPDFYYLSGWTEPNSVLVIFKEAQQFNKGALQDILLVPPRDAPKERWTGRRGGKTAARRISGADWVLTTESWDSLQLPLPQQRKVLQLRQEEPRTAGNQDPLELDGLLRSYRTKLDKASISADDFLLKRALTSLRMVKQPEELNLLKRAIAISVDGHLQMMSALEPSMTEYQVEAVGEYVFHDAGAEAVGYPSICGGGENSTIL
;
A
#
# COMPACT_ATOMS: atom_id res chain seq x y z
N MET A 1 25.20 -24.10 -37.27
CA MET A 1 24.30 -24.40 -36.14
C MET A 1 24.94 -23.83 -34.89
N ILE A 2 24.70 -22.54 -34.61
CA ILE A 2 25.31 -21.84 -33.45
C ILE A 2 24.17 -21.66 -32.44
N CYS A 3 24.17 -22.50 -31.40
CA CYS A 3 23.30 -22.31 -30.24
C CYS A 3 23.75 -21.07 -29.49
N TRP A 4 22.87 -20.07 -29.39
CA TRP A 4 23.01 -19.02 -28.40
C TRP A 4 22.62 -19.57 -27.02
N PRO A 5 23.40 -19.32 -25.97
CA PRO A 5 22.98 -19.67 -24.61
C PRO A 5 21.80 -18.78 -24.20
N VAL A 6 20.90 -19.39 -23.45
CA VAL A 6 19.62 -18.87 -22.99
C VAL A 6 19.80 -17.58 -22.18
N ALA A 7 19.42 -16.43 -22.75
CA ALA A 7 19.31 -15.16 -22.04
C ALA A 7 17.96 -15.09 -21.28
N ASN A 8 17.76 -15.96 -20.29
CA ASN A 8 16.63 -15.82 -19.34
C ASN A 8 16.97 -14.91 -18.14
N ALA A 9 18.21 -14.42 -18.03
CA ALA A 9 18.66 -13.66 -16.87
C ALA A 9 18.40 -12.14 -16.95
N LEU A 10 18.22 -11.56 -18.14
CA LEU A 10 18.09 -10.09 -18.29
C LEU A 10 16.65 -9.56 -18.09
N ALA A 11 15.63 -10.41 -18.14
CA ALA A 11 14.23 -9.96 -18.06
C ALA A 11 13.80 -9.53 -16.63
N GLN A 12 14.54 -9.97 -15.60
CA GLN A 12 14.19 -9.72 -14.21
C GLN A 12 15.00 -8.59 -13.55
N ASP A 13 16.04 -8.06 -14.21
CA ASP A 13 17.05 -7.23 -13.53
C ASP A 13 16.67 -5.74 -13.39
N GLU A 14 15.63 -5.29 -14.07
CA GLU A 14 15.16 -3.90 -13.92
C GLU A 14 14.14 -3.80 -12.77
N ASP A 15 14.56 -3.15 -11.68
CA ASP A 15 13.72 -2.77 -10.53
C ASP A 15 12.48 -1.99 -11.01
N ARG A 16 11.28 -2.42 -10.59
CA ARG A 16 10.01 -1.72 -10.84
C ARG A 16 10.11 -0.26 -10.41
N TYR A 17 10.79 -0.02 -9.30
CA TYR A 17 10.86 1.26 -8.60
C TYR A 17 12.04 2.14 -9.04
N ARG A 18 12.70 1.84 -10.17
CA ARG A 18 13.92 2.55 -10.61
C ARG A 18 13.75 4.06 -10.83
N ASN A 19 12.52 4.49 -11.15
CA ASN A 19 12.21 5.90 -11.45
C ASN A 19 11.51 6.61 -10.27
N GLU A 20 11.20 5.89 -9.19
CA GLU A 20 10.50 6.44 -8.04
C GLU A 20 11.53 7.03 -7.06
N GLN A 21 11.68 8.36 -7.13
CA GLN A 21 12.72 9.11 -6.40
C GLN A 21 12.17 9.85 -5.18
N ASP A 22 10.85 9.91 -5.01
CA ASP A 22 10.16 10.65 -3.95
C ASP A 22 9.60 9.76 -2.84
N PHE A 23 9.98 8.48 -2.81
CA PHE A 23 9.72 7.64 -1.64
C PHE A 23 10.39 8.19 -0.39
N LEU A 24 9.67 8.06 0.73
CA LEU A 24 10.28 8.23 2.04
C LEU A 24 11.30 7.10 2.29
N PRO A 25 12.41 7.39 2.99
CA PRO A 25 13.45 6.39 3.22
C PRO A 25 12.95 5.25 4.13
N ALA A 26 13.57 4.07 4.03
CA ALA A 26 13.23 2.91 4.86
C ALA A 26 13.18 3.21 6.37
N ASP A 27 14.07 4.08 6.84
CA ASP A 27 14.14 4.48 8.24
C ASP A 27 12.92 5.30 8.68
N PHE A 28 12.27 6.03 7.77
CA PHE A 28 10.99 6.69 8.05
C PHE A 28 9.93 5.65 8.44
N TYR A 29 9.74 4.62 7.61
CA TYR A 29 8.76 3.57 7.85
C TYR A 29 9.11 2.73 9.09
N ARG A 30 10.40 2.45 9.31
CA ARG A 30 10.89 1.81 10.55
C ARG A 30 10.51 2.64 11.79
N ALA A 31 10.73 3.95 11.75
CA ALA A 31 10.37 4.85 12.83
C ALA A 31 8.84 4.92 13.05
N ARG A 32 8.03 4.86 11.98
CA ARG A 32 6.56 4.81 12.11
C ARG A 32 6.08 3.51 12.77
N ARG A 33 6.66 2.36 12.41
CA ARG A 33 6.38 1.09 13.09
C ARG A 33 6.81 1.11 14.56
N ALA A 34 7.97 1.71 14.88
CA ALA A 34 8.41 1.91 16.25
C ALA A 34 7.44 2.80 17.05
N ALA A 35 7.02 3.94 16.50
CA ALA A 35 6.05 4.82 17.15
C ALA A 35 4.68 4.15 17.36
N LEU A 36 4.24 3.30 16.42
CA LEU A 36 3.04 2.49 16.61
C LEU A 36 3.19 1.54 17.79
N ARG A 37 4.33 0.84 17.92
CA ARG A 37 4.58 -0.06 19.06
C ARG A 37 4.43 0.66 20.39
N GLU A 38 4.92 1.89 20.53
CA GLU A 38 4.75 2.65 21.78
C GLU A 38 3.28 2.84 22.19
N LEU A 39 2.36 2.90 21.23
CA LEU A 39 0.92 3.04 21.47
C LEU A 39 0.19 1.70 21.64
N LEU A 40 0.83 0.58 21.30
CA LEU A 40 0.25 -0.75 21.44
C LEU A 40 0.37 -1.28 22.88
N PRO A 41 -0.62 -2.04 23.39
CA PRO A 41 -0.53 -2.69 24.70
C PRO A 41 0.56 -3.75 24.72
N ASP A 42 1.09 -4.02 25.91
CA ASP A 42 2.08 -5.07 26.10
C ASP A 42 1.53 -6.46 25.72
N GLY A 43 2.38 -7.25 25.08
CA GLY A 43 2.05 -8.58 24.56
C GLY A 43 1.02 -8.53 23.43
N SER A 44 1.03 -7.48 22.60
CA SER A 44 0.12 -7.39 21.45
C SER A 44 0.83 -7.43 20.11
N CYS A 45 0.08 -7.83 19.08
CA CYS A 45 0.51 -7.70 17.69
C CYS A 45 -0.56 -7.05 16.82
N ALA A 46 -0.13 -6.34 15.79
CA ALA A 46 -0.97 -5.79 14.74
C ALA A 46 -0.75 -6.53 13.42
N VAL A 47 -1.82 -6.89 12.73
CA VAL A 47 -1.79 -7.49 11.39
C VAL A 47 -2.56 -6.58 10.44
N LEU A 48 -1.88 -6.11 9.40
CA LEU A 48 -2.43 -5.25 8.36
C LEU A 48 -2.31 -5.93 7.01
N PHE A 49 -3.33 -5.79 6.18
CA PHE A 49 -3.33 -6.26 4.80
C PHE A 49 -3.33 -5.07 3.84
N SER A 50 -2.73 -5.26 2.67
CA SER A 50 -2.84 -4.33 1.55
C SER A 50 -4.29 -4.14 1.10
N ALA A 51 -4.59 -3.05 0.42
CA ALA A 51 -5.90 -2.83 -0.21
C ALA A 51 -6.20 -3.88 -1.29
N PRO A 52 -7.48 -4.22 -1.50
CA PRO A 52 -7.91 -5.09 -2.60
C PRO A 52 -7.71 -4.40 -3.95
N VAL A 53 -7.43 -5.20 -4.98
CA VAL A 53 -7.62 -4.76 -6.37
C VAL A 53 -9.12 -4.64 -6.63
N ARG A 54 -9.55 -3.58 -7.32
CA ARG A 54 -10.97 -3.29 -7.58
C ARG A 54 -11.25 -3.40 -9.06
N ASN A 55 -12.17 -4.28 -9.42
CA ASN A 55 -12.63 -4.42 -10.80
C ASN A 55 -13.41 -3.17 -11.25
N ARG A 56 -13.09 -2.67 -12.44
CA ARG A 56 -13.82 -1.59 -13.11
C ARG A 56 -14.85 -2.16 -14.08
N SER A 57 -14.43 -3.04 -14.99
CA SER A 57 -15.32 -3.69 -15.94
C SER A 57 -14.62 -4.90 -16.56
N ASN A 58 -15.28 -6.07 -16.56
CA ASN A 58 -14.74 -7.31 -17.12
C ASN A 58 -13.33 -7.63 -16.62
N ASP A 59 -12.33 -7.63 -17.49
CA ASP A 59 -10.91 -7.90 -17.22
C ASP A 59 -10.09 -6.63 -16.89
N VAL A 60 -10.75 -5.48 -16.74
CA VAL A 60 -10.12 -4.19 -16.45
C VAL A 60 -10.35 -3.81 -14.99
N ASP A 61 -9.25 -3.51 -14.30
CA ASP A 61 -9.26 -3.00 -12.93
C ASP A 61 -9.17 -1.47 -12.88
N PHE A 62 -9.62 -0.89 -11.77
CA PHE A 62 -9.30 0.49 -11.43
C PHE A 62 -7.79 0.64 -11.16
N PRO A 63 -7.21 1.84 -11.35
CA PRO A 63 -5.88 2.14 -10.84
C PRO A 63 -5.76 1.74 -9.38
N TYR A 64 -4.70 1.00 -9.05
CA TYR A 64 -4.52 0.48 -7.70
C TYR A 64 -4.19 1.62 -6.74
N HIS A 65 -4.94 1.71 -5.64
CA HIS A 65 -4.67 2.63 -4.56
C HIS A 65 -4.52 1.85 -3.26
N GLN A 66 -3.36 1.97 -2.63
CA GLN A 66 -3.02 1.22 -1.42
C GLN A 66 -3.87 1.66 -0.22
N ASN A 67 -4.01 0.77 0.77
CA ASN A 67 -4.56 1.13 2.07
C ASN A 67 -3.61 2.15 2.73
N PRO A 68 -4.07 3.36 3.09
CA PRO A 68 -3.19 4.41 3.60
C PRO A 68 -2.46 4.03 4.91
N ASP A 69 -3.07 3.24 5.78
CA ASP A 69 -2.44 2.79 7.03
C ASP A 69 -1.37 1.73 6.77
N PHE A 70 -1.62 0.81 5.84
CA PHE A 70 -0.62 -0.16 5.38
C PHE A 70 0.56 0.55 4.72
N TYR A 71 0.30 1.50 3.82
CA TYR A 71 1.33 2.29 3.15
C TYR A 71 2.14 3.13 4.16
N TYR A 72 1.48 3.79 5.12
CA TYR A 72 2.13 4.60 6.14
C TYR A 72 3.16 3.83 6.98
N LEU A 73 2.94 2.52 7.18
CA LEU A 73 3.82 1.67 7.97
C LEU A 73 4.85 0.88 7.14
N SER A 74 4.70 0.80 5.82
CA SER A 74 5.52 -0.08 4.97
C SER A 74 6.14 0.57 3.74
N GLY A 75 5.58 1.67 3.24
CA GLY A 75 5.90 2.25 1.94
C GLY A 75 5.54 1.38 0.74
N TRP A 76 4.95 0.19 0.97
CA TRP A 76 4.76 -0.80 -0.08
C TRP A 76 3.47 -0.53 -0.87
N THR A 77 3.58 -0.46 -2.19
CA THR A 77 2.52 -0.01 -3.10
C THR A 77 1.86 -1.14 -3.91
N GLU A 78 2.30 -2.40 -3.77
CA GLU A 78 1.71 -3.52 -4.49
C GLU A 78 0.62 -4.24 -3.66
N PRO A 79 -0.39 -4.85 -4.31
CA PRO A 79 -1.46 -5.59 -3.64
C PRO A 79 -0.98 -6.91 -3.02
N ASN A 80 -1.93 -7.65 -2.45
CA ASN A 80 -1.77 -9.02 -1.96
C ASN A 80 -0.60 -9.16 -0.97
N SER A 81 -0.50 -8.22 -0.03
CA SER A 81 0.62 -8.14 0.92
C SER A 81 0.11 -8.10 2.36
N VAL A 82 0.93 -8.57 3.30
CA VAL A 82 0.61 -8.62 4.74
C VAL A 82 1.76 -8.05 5.55
N LEU A 83 1.45 -7.14 6.47
CA LEU A 83 2.40 -6.59 7.44
C LEU A 83 1.99 -7.05 8.83
N VAL A 84 2.91 -7.72 9.52
CA VAL A 84 2.76 -8.13 10.92
C VAL A 84 3.73 -7.33 11.77
N ILE A 85 3.24 -6.70 12.82
CA ILE A 85 4.03 -5.90 13.77
C ILE A 85 3.78 -6.43 15.17
N PHE A 86 4.83 -6.77 15.89
CA PHE A 86 4.79 -7.15 17.28
C PHE A 86 5.20 -5.96 18.15
N LYS A 87 4.53 -5.77 19.30
CA LYS A 87 4.94 -4.79 20.32
C LYS A 87 6.34 -5.14 20.83
N GLU A 88 6.51 -6.35 21.34
CA GLU A 88 7.79 -6.89 21.78
C GLU A 88 8.44 -7.78 20.72
N ALA A 89 9.77 -7.84 20.73
CA ALA A 89 10.53 -8.71 19.84
C ALA A 89 10.16 -10.18 20.07
N GLN A 90 9.86 -10.87 18.98
CA GLN A 90 9.51 -12.28 18.96
C GLN A 90 10.71 -13.09 18.46
N GLN A 91 11.01 -14.19 19.13
CA GLN A 91 12.09 -15.08 18.74
C GLN A 91 11.65 -16.00 17.60
N PHE A 92 12.37 -15.94 16.47
CA PHE A 92 12.23 -16.90 15.38
C PHE A 92 13.56 -17.62 15.12
N ASN A 93 13.54 -18.63 14.24
CA ASN A 93 14.70 -19.48 13.93
C ASN A 93 15.96 -18.70 13.51
N LYS A 94 15.82 -17.50 12.92
CA LYS A 94 16.94 -16.68 12.45
C LYS A 94 17.22 -15.44 13.31
N GLY A 95 16.67 -15.39 14.53
CA GLY A 95 16.86 -14.28 15.46
C GLY A 95 15.53 -13.66 15.93
N ALA A 96 15.66 -12.69 16.83
CA ALA A 96 14.53 -11.88 17.27
C ALA A 96 14.15 -10.85 16.19
N LEU A 97 12.86 -10.63 16.00
CA LEU A 97 12.33 -9.63 15.08
C LEU A 97 11.10 -8.96 15.71
N GLN A 98 10.76 -7.77 15.23
CA GLN A 98 9.55 -7.06 15.65
C GLN A 98 8.57 -6.82 14.52
N ASP A 99 8.95 -7.00 13.25
CA ASP A 99 8.02 -6.95 12.13
C ASP A 99 8.37 -7.88 10.96
N ILE A 100 7.32 -8.30 10.25
CA ILE A 100 7.39 -9.16 9.06
C ILE A 100 6.52 -8.54 7.98
N LEU A 101 7.10 -8.27 6.81
CA LEU A 101 6.37 -7.91 5.59
C LEU A 101 6.37 -9.09 4.62
N LEU A 102 5.19 -9.55 4.23
CA LEU A 102 4.99 -10.54 3.18
C LEU A 102 4.48 -9.84 1.92
N VAL A 103 5.15 -10.07 0.79
CA VAL A 103 4.80 -9.50 -0.52
C VAL A 103 4.63 -10.60 -1.57
N PRO A 104 3.90 -10.38 -2.67
CA PRO A 104 3.78 -11.37 -3.73
C PRO A 104 5.15 -11.81 -4.26
N PRO A 105 5.31 -13.10 -4.61
CA PRO A 105 6.48 -13.52 -5.36
C PRO A 105 6.49 -12.85 -6.74
N ARG A 106 7.70 -12.70 -7.27
CA ARG A 106 7.90 -12.34 -8.68
C ARG A 106 7.48 -13.50 -9.57
N ASP A 107 6.85 -13.19 -10.69
CA ASP A 107 6.31 -14.17 -11.63
C ASP A 107 6.63 -13.69 -13.04
N ALA A 108 7.77 -14.12 -13.59
CA ALA A 108 8.26 -13.65 -14.89
C ALA A 108 7.24 -13.83 -16.03
N PRO A 109 6.53 -14.97 -16.14
CA PRO A 109 5.41 -15.11 -17.08
C PRO A 109 4.32 -14.06 -16.91
N LYS A 110 3.83 -13.80 -15.69
CA LYS A 110 2.78 -12.79 -15.44
C LYS A 110 3.26 -11.36 -15.57
N GLU A 111 4.52 -11.07 -15.22
CA GLU A 111 5.11 -9.72 -15.28
C GLU A 111 5.18 -9.17 -16.72
N ARG A 112 5.15 -10.05 -17.74
CA ARG A 112 5.05 -9.64 -19.15
C ARG A 112 3.73 -8.95 -19.49
N TRP A 113 2.66 -9.26 -18.74
CA TRP A 113 1.31 -8.77 -19.00
C TRP A 113 0.84 -7.75 -17.97
N THR A 114 1.22 -7.95 -16.71
CA THR A 114 0.73 -7.16 -15.56
C THR A 114 1.74 -6.13 -15.05
N GLY A 115 2.90 -6.03 -15.72
CA GLY A 115 4.01 -5.21 -15.28
C GLY A 115 4.88 -5.90 -14.24
N ARG A 116 6.08 -5.36 -14.02
CA ARG A 116 7.06 -5.93 -13.09
C ARG A 116 6.61 -5.82 -11.65
N ARG A 117 7.07 -6.75 -10.82
CA ARG A 117 6.88 -6.74 -9.36
C ARG A 117 8.23 -6.48 -8.68
N GLY A 118 8.23 -5.69 -7.61
CA GLY A 118 9.42 -5.40 -6.84
C GLY A 118 9.92 -6.60 -6.03
N GLY A 119 9.00 -7.48 -5.62
CA GLY A 119 9.31 -8.66 -4.82
C GLY A 119 10.08 -8.35 -3.53
N LYS A 120 10.72 -9.39 -2.97
CA LYS A 120 11.40 -9.32 -1.68
C LYS A 120 12.54 -8.30 -1.62
N THR A 121 13.28 -8.12 -2.71
CA THR A 121 14.45 -7.22 -2.75
C THR A 121 14.00 -5.76 -2.63
N ALA A 122 13.06 -5.32 -3.47
CA ALA A 122 12.53 -3.96 -3.39
C ALA A 122 11.78 -3.73 -2.08
N ALA A 123 10.96 -4.70 -1.65
CA ALA A 123 10.23 -4.60 -0.39
C ALA A 123 11.15 -4.42 0.82
N ARG A 124 12.33 -5.07 0.85
CA ARG A 124 13.34 -4.85 1.89
C ARG A 124 13.93 -3.44 1.82
N ARG A 125 14.28 -2.97 0.62
CA ARG A 125 14.85 -1.63 0.40
C ARG A 125 13.88 -0.52 0.79
N ILE A 126 12.59 -0.67 0.47
CA ILE A 126 11.55 0.35 0.69
C ILE A 126 11.09 0.34 2.15
N SER A 127 10.67 -0.81 2.67
CA SER A 127 9.99 -0.87 3.97
C SER A 127 10.93 -0.80 5.17
N GLY A 128 12.18 -1.25 5.00
CA GLY A 128 13.09 -1.47 6.12
C GLY A 128 12.60 -2.50 7.13
N ALA A 129 11.63 -3.36 6.78
CA ALA A 129 11.13 -4.39 7.69
C ALA A 129 12.25 -5.38 8.09
N ASP A 130 12.20 -5.88 9.32
CA ASP A 130 13.20 -6.82 9.83
C ASP A 130 13.26 -8.05 8.93
N TRP A 131 12.09 -8.67 8.74
CA TRP A 131 11.91 -9.78 7.81
C TRP A 131 11.01 -9.38 6.66
N VAL A 132 11.47 -9.71 5.45
CA VAL A 132 10.66 -9.66 4.24
C VAL A 132 10.60 -11.06 3.65
N LEU A 133 9.38 -11.56 3.45
CA LEU A 133 9.08 -12.90 2.93
C LEU A 133 8.17 -12.77 1.70
N THR A 134 8.01 -13.87 0.96
CA THR A 134 6.96 -13.96 -0.05
C THR A 134 5.68 -14.49 0.57
N THR A 135 4.53 -14.13 0.00
CA THR A 135 3.21 -14.61 0.44
C THR A 135 3.06 -16.13 0.38
N GLU A 136 3.86 -16.83 -0.44
CA GLU A 136 3.95 -18.29 -0.46
C GLU A 136 4.30 -18.90 0.90
N SER A 137 4.99 -18.13 1.75
CA SER A 137 5.34 -18.56 3.11
C SER A 137 4.22 -18.30 4.12
N TRP A 138 3.10 -17.67 3.75
CA TRP A 138 2.07 -17.22 4.69
C TRP A 138 1.44 -18.36 5.48
N ASP A 139 1.04 -19.43 4.80
CA ASP A 139 0.37 -20.56 5.43
C ASP A 139 1.29 -21.33 6.36
N SER A 140 2.54 -21.53 5.95
CA SER A 140 3.57 -22.23 6.72
C SER A 140 4.21 -21.37 7.83
N LEU A 141 4.03 -20.05 7.77
CA LEU A 141 4.53 -19.13 8.80
C LEU A 141 3.78 -19.34 10.12
N GLN A 142 4.52 -19.82 11.12
CA GLN A 142 4.06 -19.99 12.49
C GLN A 142 4.14 -18.64 13.21
N LEU A 143 3.05 -17.88 13.15
CA LEU A 143 2.92 -16.66 13.93
C LEU A 143 2.66 -17.01 15.41
N PRO A 144 3.35 -16.38 16.37
CA PRO A 144 3.14 -16.63 17.79
C PRO A 144 1.86 -15.95 18.31
N LEU A 145 0.73 -16.07 17.58
CA LEU A 145 -0.55 -15.47 17.94
C LEU A 145 -1.07 -15.95 19.31
N PRO A 146 -1.01 -17.26 19.64
CA PRO A 146 -1.46 -17.75 20.95
C PRO A 146 -0.69 -17.16 22.15
N GLN A 147 0.54 -16.70 21.92
CA GLN A 147 1.37 -16.06 22.93
C GLN A 147 1.04 -14.57 23.11
N GLN A 148 0.28 -13.97 22.19
CA GLN A 148 -0.13 -12.58 22.29
C GLN A 148 -1.38 -12.45 23.17
N ARG A 149 -1.34 -11.51 24.12
CA ARG A 149 -2.50 -11.10 24.91
C ARG A 149 -3.58 -10.46 24.05
N LYS A 150 -3.18 -9.77 22.97
CA LYS A 150 -4.12 -9.09 22.07
C LYS A 150 -3.64 -9.13 20.62
N VAL A 151 -4.51 -9.54 19.72
CA VAL A 151 -4.30 -9.43 18.28
C VAL A 151 -5.15 -8.29 17.75
N LEU A 152 -4.54 -7.38 16.99
CA LEU A 152 -5.18 -6.21 16.43
C LEU A 152 -5.19 -6.30 14.91
N GLN A 153 -6.31 -5.95 14.30
CA GLN A 153 -6.46 -5.95 12.85
C GLN A 153 -7.38 -4.82 12.44
N LEU A 154 -6.95 -4.00 11.48
CA LEU A 154 -7.87 -3.06 10.84
C LEU A 154 -8.94 -3.83 10.08
N ARG A 155 -10.19 -3.36 10.15
CA ARG A 155 -11.26 -3.90 9.31
C ARG A 155 -10.84 -3.83 7.85
N GLN A 156 -10.84 -4.99 7.22
CA GLN A 156 -10.56 -5.11 5.79
C GLN A 156 -11.86 -5.03 5.01
N GLU A 157 -11.82 -4.29 3.90
CA GLU A 157 -12.89 -4.35 2.94
C GLU A 157 -12.75 -5.66 2.16
N GLU A 158 -13.76 -6.52 2.23
CA GLU A 158 -13.73 -7.74 1.44
C GLU A 158 -13.67 -7.40 -0.06
N PRO A 159 -12.85 -8.12 -0.84
CA PRO A 159 -12.95 -8.12 -2.29
C PRO A 159 -14.38 -8.43 -2.74
N ARG A 160 -14.87 -7.67 -3.72
CA ARG A 160 -16.23 -7.89 -4.28
C ARG A 160 -16.27 -9.08 -5.24
N THR A 161 -15.11 -9.59 -5.65
CA THR A 161 -14.95 -10.78 -6.46
C THR A 161 -15.16 -12.03 -5.61
N ALA A 162 -16.44 -12.35 -5.37
CA ALA A 162 -16.81 -13.65 -4.83
C ALA A 162 -16.34 -14.74 -5.82
N GLY A 163 -15.27 -15.45 -5.47
CA GLY A 163 -14.85 -16.64 -6.22
C GLY A 163 -13.36 -16.86 -6.42
N ASN A 164 -12.47 -15.90 -6.08
CA ASN A 164 -11.04 -16.17 -6.22
C ASN A 164 -10.53 -17.14 -5.12
N GLN A 165 -10.07 -18.31 -5.57
CA GLN A 165 -9.54 -19.38 -4.73
C GLN A 165 -8.01 -19.31 -4.58
N ASP A 166 -7.33 -18.36 -5.24
CA ASP A 166 -5.87 -18.25 -5.13
C ASP A 166 -5.46 -17.94 -3.68
N PRO A 167 -4.69 -18.82 -3.01
CA PRO A 167 -4.25 -18.61 -1.63
C PRO A 167 -3.27 -17.43 -1.47
N LEU A 168 -2.64 -16.99 -2.56
CA LEU A 168 -1.63 -15.92 -2.56
C LEU A 168 -2.23 -14.54 -2.81
N GLU A 169 -3.50 -14.47 -3.19
CA GLU A 169 -4.24 -13.22 -3.29
C GLU A 169 -4.86 -12.82 -1.95
N LEU A 170 -5.26 -11.55 -1.83
CA LEU A 170 -5.76 -10.98 -0.59
C LEU A 170 -6.88 -11.81 0.06
N ASP A 171 -7.83 -12.32 -0.73
CA ASP A 171 -8.90 -13.20 -0.25
C ASP A 171 -8.36 -14.49 0.40
N GLY A 172 -7.38 -15.12 -0.25
CA GLY A 172 -6.69 -16.31 0.25
C GLY A 172 -5.94 -16.03 1.55
N LEU A 173 -5.20 -14.92 1.58
CA LEU A 173 -4.45 -14.46 2.75
C LEU A 173 -5.37 -14.20 3.94
N LEU A 174 -6.52 -13.53 3.71
CA LEU A 174 -7.55 -13.28 4.72
C LEU A 174 -8.20 -14.57 5.23
N ARG A 175 -8.55 -15.50 4.35
CA ARG A 175 -9.10 -16.83 4.74
C ARG A 175 -8.11 -17.61 5.60
N SER A 176 -6.85 -17.65 5.20
CA SER A 176 -5.79 -18.29 5.98
C SER A 176 -5.59 -17.62 7.34
N TYR A 177 -5.64 -16.29 7.38
CA TYR A 177 -5.54 -15.54 8.62
C TYR A 177 -6.68 -15.85 9.59
N ARG A 178 -7.93 -15.86 9.11
CA ARG A 178 -9.11 -16.27 9.90
C ARG A 178 -8.90 -17.68 10.48
N THR A 179 -8.42 -18.60 9.67
CA THR A 179 -8.11 -19.97 10.12
C THR A 179 -7.02 -19.99 11.21
N LYS A 180 -6.00 -19.13 11.13
CA LYS A 180 -4.97 -18.99 12.18
C LYS A 180 -5.57 -18.42 13.48
N LEU A 181 -6.49 -17.46 13.40
CA LEU A 181 -7.19 -16.90 14.56
C LEU A 181 -8.12 -17.93 15.22
N ASP A 182 -8.92 -18.65 14.43
CA ASP A 182 -9.85 -19.66 14.93
C ASP A 182 -9.10 -20.78 15.66
N LYS A 183 -7.99 -21.26 15.08
CA LYS A 183 -7.11 -22.26 15.72
C LYS A 183 -6.50 -21.76 17.02
N ALA A 184 -6.23 -20.47 17.13
CA ALA A 184 -5.73 -19.84 18.35
C ALA A 184 -6.84 -19.48 19.35
N SER A 185 -8.12 -19.59 18.96
CA SER A 185 -9.28 -19.11 19.74
C SER A 185 -9.17 -17.62 20.13
N ILE A 186 -8.68 -16.80 19.20
CA ILE A 186 -8.46 -15.35 19.40
C ILE A 186 -9.41 -14.56 18.51
N SER A 187 -10.00 -13.49 19.05
CA SER A 187 -10.65 -12.44 18.26
C SER A 187 -9.71 -11.26 18.01
N ALA A 188 -9.78 -10.67 16.83
CA ALA A 188 -9.03 -9.47 16.50
C ALA A 188 -9.85 -8.21 16.85
N ASP A 189 -9.20 -7.21 17.45
CA ASP A 189 -9.80 -5.89 17.73
C ASP A 189 -9.22 -4.82 16.79
N ASP A 190 -10.12 -4.05 16.18
CA ASP A 190 -9.77 -2.95 15.26
C ASP A 190 -9.60 -1.63 16.00
N PHE A 191 -10.44 -1.35 17.00
CA PHE A 191 -10.64 0.00 17.53
C PHE A 191 -9.34 0.63 18.03
N LEU A 192 -8.53 -0.15 18.75
CA LEU A 192 -7.28 0.33 19.31
C LEU A 192 -6.24 0.66 18.23
N LEU A 193 -6.10 -0.20 17.23
CA LEU A 193 -5.14 -0.01 16.15
C LEU A 193 -5.52 1.21 15.30
N LYS A 194 -6.81 1.33 14.94
CA LYS A 194 -7.33 2.49 14.23
C LYS A 194 -7.07 3.79 15.00
N ARG A 195 -7.32 3.81 16.31
CA ARG A 195 -7.07 4.99 17.15
C ARG A 195 -5.58 5.35 17.22
N ALA A 196 -4.71 4.36 17.38
CA ALA A 196 -3.26 4.57 17.42
C ALA A 196 -2.75 5.16 16.09
N LEU A 197 -3.12 4.54 14.96
CA LEU A 197 -2.75 5.01 13.61
C LEU A 197 -3.30 6.40 13.30
N THR A 198 -4.55 6.67 13.66
CA THR A 198 -5.15 8.01 13.50
C THR A 198 -4.33 9.05 14.25
N SER A 199 -3.88 8.75 15.47
CA SER A 199 -3.07 9.65 16.29
C SER A 199 -1.71 9.94 15.64
N LEU A 200 -1.05 8.91 15.09
CA LEU A 200 0.23 9.06 14.39
C LEU A 200 0.09 9.88 13.10
N ARG A 201 -0.90 9.57 12.27
CA ARG A 201 -1.13 10.23 10.97
C ARG A 201 -1.70 11.64 11.11
N MET A 202 -2.23 12.00 12.28
CA MET A 202 -2.69 13.35 12.56
C MET A 202 -1.52 14.34 12.64
N VAL A 203 -0.36 13.92 13.15
CA VAL A 203 0.84 14.77 13.32
C VAL A 203 1.91 14.38 12.30
N LYS A 204 2.14 15.28 11.33
CA LYS A 204 3.00 15.02 10.18
C LYS A 204 4.46 15.22 10.55
N GLN A 205 5.31 14.32 10.10
CA GLN A 205 6.76 14.47 10.23
C GLN A 205 7.29 15.49 9.20
N PRO A 206 8.51 16.04 9.40
CA PRO A 206 9.11 16.98 8.46
C PRO A 206 9.15 16.48 7.01
N GLU A 207 9.43 15.20 6.81
CA GLU A 207 9.49 14.57 5.49
C GLU A 207 8.11 14.52 4.81
N GLU A 208 7.06 14.21 5.57
CA GLU A 208 5.68 14.23 5.09
C GLU A 208 5.23 15.66 4.75
N LEU A 209 5.62 16.65 5.55
CA LEU A 209 5.32 18.07 5.29
C LEU A 209 5.95 18.55 3.99
N ASN A 210 7.13 18.04 3.62
CA ASN A 210 7.75 18.37 2.34
C ASN A 210 6.95 17.82 1.16
N LEU A 211 6.47 16.58 1.25
CA LEU A 211 5.59 16.00 0.23
C LEU A 211 4.26 16.75 0.12
N LEU A 212 3.65 17.13 1.25
CA LEU A 212 2.43 17.93 1.26
C LEU A 212 2.64 19.32 0.63
N LYS A 213 3.75 20.00 0.91
CA LYS A 213 4.07 21.28 0.27
C LYS A 213 4.24 21.14 -1.23
N ARG A 214 4.87 20.06 -1.70
CA ARG A 214 4.99 19.76 -3.14
C ARG A 214 3.61 19.52 -3.76
N ALA A 215 2.76 18.72 -3.14
CA ALA A 215 1.39 18.48 -3.61
C ALA A 215 0.59 19.78 -3.70
N ILE A 216 0.67 20.64 -2.67
CA ILE A 216 0.02 21.96 -2.66
C ILE A 216 0.54 22.83 -3.80
N ALA A 217 1.85 22.89 -4.04
CA ALA A 217 2.42 23.68 -5.13
C ALA A 217 1.88 23.22 -6.50
N ILE A 218 1.84 21.91 -6.74
CA ILE A 218 1.27 21.33 -7.97
C ILE A 218 -0.22 21.69 -8.10
N SER A 219 -0.99 21.59 -7.01
CA SER A 219 -2.41 21.97 -7.00
C SER A 219 -2.63 23.45 -7.31
N VAL A 220 -1.79 24.33 -6.74
CA VAL A 220 -1.83 25.77 -7.02
C VAL A 220 -1.54 26.04 -8.49
N ASP A 221 -0.51 25.41 -9.05
CA ASP A 221 -0.15 25.58 -10.46
C ASP A 221 -1.30 25.15 -11.39
N GLY A 222 -1.93 23.99 -11.13
CA GLY A 222 -3.09 23.55 -11.92
C GLY A 222 -4.30 24.47 -11.79
N HIS A 223 -4.59 25.02 -10.60
CA HIS A 223 -5.63 26.04 -10.43
C HIS A 223 -5.32 27.35 -11.15
N LEU A 224 -4.07 27.81 -11.12
CA LEU A 224 -3.64 29.00 -11.88
C LEU A 224 -3.82 28.79 -13.39
N GLN A 225 -3.49 27.60 -13.90
CA GLN A 225 -3.69 27.28 -15.32
C GLN A 225 -5.18 27.18 -15.68
N MET A 226 -6.01 26.56 -14.84
CA MET A 226 -7.46 26.55 -15.03
C MET A 226 -8.03 27.98 -15.11
N MET A 227 -7.63 28.87 -14.19
CA MET A 227 -8.05 30.28 -14.22
C MET A 227 -7.58 31.03 -15.45
N SER A 228 -6.38 30.74 -15.96
CA SER A 228 -5.85 31.38 -17.17
C SER A 228 -6.50 30.87 -18.46
N ALA A 229 -6.95 29.62 -18.50
CA ALA A 229 -7.52 28.99 -19.68
C ALA A 229 -9.05 29.19 -19.80
N LEU A 230 -9.71 29.55 -18.70
CA LEU A 230 -11.17 29.63 -18.59
C LEU A 230 -11.80 30.60 -19.60
N GLU A 231 -12.71 30.08 -20.42
CA GLU A 231 -13.56 30.85 -21.34
C GLU A 231 -15.05 30.53 -21.11
N PRO A 232 -15.99 31.48 -21.34
CA PRO A 232 -17.43 31.25 -21.11
C PRO A 232 -18.05 30.08 -21.89
N SER A 233 -17.43 29.67 -23.00
CA SER A 233 -17.90 28.56 -23.84
C SER A 233 -17.39 27.18 -23.38
N MET A 234 -16.49 27.11 -22.40
CA MET A 234 -15.95 25.85 -21.92
C MET A 234 -16.96 25.07 -21.08
N THR A 235 -16.93 23.75 -21.22
CA THR A 235 -17.62 22.84 -20.31
C THR A 235 -16.81 22.63 -19.03
N GLU A 236 -17.48 22.21 -17.95
CA GLU A 236 -16.83 21.91 -16.66
C GLU A 236 -15.68 20.89 -16.81
N TYR A 237 -15.90 19.82 -17.58
CA TYR A 237 -14.87 18.79 -17.80
C TYR A 237 -13.67 19.28 -18.65
N GLN A 238 -13.85 20.32 -19.47
CA GLN A 238 -12.72 20.92 -20.20
C GLN A 238 -11.80 21.67 -19.24
N VAL A 239 -12.38 22.34 -18.24
CA VAL A 239 -11.61 23.02 -17.18
C VAL A 239 -10.91 22.00 -16.29
N GLU A 240 -11.61 20.93 -15.90
CA GLU A 240 -11.03 19.77 -15.20
C GLU A 240 -9.79 19.23 -15.92
N ALA A 241 -9.90 18.98 -17.22
CA ALA A 241 -8.80 18.45 -18.03
C ALA A 241 -7.55 19.36 -18.04
N VAL A 242 -7.73 20.69 -17.99
CA VAL A 242 -6.61 21.64 -17.89
C VAL A 242 -5.87 21.46 -16.56
N GLY A 243 -6.61 21.37 -15.45
CA GLY A 243 -6.03 21.17 -14.13
C GLY A 243 -5.29 19.84 -14.00
N GLU A 244 -5.96 18.76 -14.37
CA GLU A 244 -5.41 17.40 -14.23
C GLU A 244 -4.22 17.16 -15.15
N TYR A 245 -4.18 17.77 -16.34
CA TYR A 245 -2.98 17.77 -17.18
C TYR A 245 -1.76 18.32 -16.44
N VAL A 246 -1.90 19.47 -15.77
CA VAL A 246 -0.80 20.10 -15.02
C VAL A 246 -0.37 19.22 -13.85
N PHE A 247 -1.32 18.60 -13.15
CA PHE A 247 -0.99 17.69 -12.05
C PHE A 247 -0.14 16.52 -12.52
N HIS A 248 -0.55 15.87 -13.61
CA HIS A 248 0.17 14.73 -14.18
C HIS A 248 1.53 15.12 -14.77
N ASP A 249 1.61 16.26 -15.48
CA ASP A 249 2.87 16.77 -16.04
C ASP A 249 3.91 17.07 -14.94
N ALA A 250 3.46 17.57 -13.79
CA ALA A 250 4.31 17.80 -12.62
C ALA A 250 4.65 16.51 -11.82
N GLY A 251 4.19 15.35 -12.29
CA GLY A 251 4.49 14.05 -11.72
C GLY A 251 3.57 13.60 -10.59
N ALA A 252 2.37 14.17 -10.44
CA ALA A 252 1.35 13.60 -9.56
C ALA A 252 0.73 12.37 -10.22
N GLU A 253 0.69 11.25 -9.49
CA GLU A 253 0.20 9.97 -10.02
C GLU A 253 -1.32 9.94 -10.21
N ALA A 254 -2.05 10.70 -9.40
CA ALA A 254 -3.50 10.79 -9.42
C ALA A 254 -3.99 12.06 -8.71
N VAL A 255 -5.27 12.40 -8.94
CA VAL A 255 -5.99 13.40 -8.14
C VAL A 255 -6.28 12.88 -6.74
N GLY A 256 -6.28 13.78 -5.75
CA GLY A 256 -6.58 13.42 -4.36
C GLY A 256 -8.04 13.02 -4.12
N TYR A 257 -8.94 13.49 -4.99
CA TYR A 257 -10.36 13.16 -5.06
C TYR A 257 -10.88 13.54 -6.46
N PRO A 258 -12.03 13.00 -6.90
CA PRO A 258 -12.62 13.41 -8.18
C PRO A 258 -12.79 14.93 -8.24
N SER A 259 -12.24 15.55 -9.29
CA SER A 259 -12.26 17.00 -9.45
C SER A 259 -13.69 17.54 -9.45
N ILE A 260 -13.94 18.60 -8.69
CA ILE A 260 -15.25 19.26 -8.61
C ILE A 260 -15.18 20.56 -9.40
N CYS A 261 -15.80 20.58 -10.57
CA CYS A 261 -15.91 21.76 -11.44
C CYS A 261 -17.38 22.12 -11.59
N GLY A 262 -17.89 23.04 -10.75
CA GLY A 262 -19.30 23.45 -10.77
C GLY A 262 -19.50 24.88 -11.27
N GLY A 263 -20.05 25.04 -12.47
CA GLY A 263 -20.43 26.32 -13.06
C GLY A 263 -21.87 26.71 -12.74
N GLY A 264 -22.12 27.99 -12.47
CA GLY A 264 -23.48 28.49 -12.22
C GLY A 264 -24.15 27.80 -11.03
N GLU A 265 -25.37 27.27 -11.24
CA GLU A 265 -26.15 26.58 -10.19
C GLU A 265 -25.44 25.32 -9.66
N ASN A 266 -24.60 24.66 -10.47
CA ASN A 266 -23.84 23.48 -10.05
C ASN A 266 -22.84 23.79 -8.92
N SER A 267 -22.40 25.06 -8.78
CA SER A 267 -21.51 25.50 -7.69
C SER A 267 -22.13 25.41 -6.29
N THR A 268 -23.43 25.14 -6.21
CA THR A 268 -24.18 25.02 -4.95
C THR A 268 -24.35 23.57 -4.48
N ILE A 269 -23.77 22.60 -5.18
CA ILE A 269 -23.86 21.16 -4.89
C ILE A 269 -22.50 20.68 -4.34
N LEU A 270 -22.49 20.08 -3.15
CA LEU A 270 -21.31 19.52 -2.46
C LEU A 270 -21.14 18.02 -2.70
#